data_AF-A0A2D7WF55-F1
#
_entry.id   AF-A0A2D7WF55-F1
#
_cell.length_a   1.000
_cell.length_b   1.000
_cell.length_c   1.000
_cell.angle_alpha   90.00
_cell.angle_beta   90.00
_cell.angle_gamma   90.00
#
_symmetry.space_group_name_H-M   'P 1'
#
loop_
_entity.id
_entity.type
_entity.pdbx_description
1 polymer ?
#
loop_
_entity_poly.entity_id
_entity_poly.type
_entity_poly.pdbx_seq_one_letter_code
_entity_poly.pdbx_strand_id
1 'polypeptide(L)'
;MPGSENDTPERIALGEQLYFETALSTNGSQSCNSCHQVDNNGAGVDNEPTSPGALGERGGRNSPTSFNAGFHIAQFWDGRAADLKAQAKGPILNPVEMAMPDEATAEQRLRDAGYATAFAKAFPNAEPALSYDNMAEAIAAFERTLITRDRFDEFLAGDDQALSAAEKQGLKTFISTGCIACHSGATLGGTMYQKMGVVNAYTNTSDIGRQEVTGKASDRFVFKVPALRDISRTAPYFHDGAAKTLDEAVKQMAWLQLGRSLSDADTASIVTFLNALENTRPVTLSSVK
;
A
#
# COMPACT_ATOMS: atom_id res chain seq x y z
N MET A 1 -13.22 0.16 7.65
CA MET A 1 -11.99 0.97 7.61
C MET A 1 -12.38 2.42 7.93
N PRO A 2 -11.56 3.26 8.57
CA PRO A 2 -11.95 4.66 8.82
C PRO A 2 -12.44 5.33 7.51
N GLY A 3 -13.59 5.99 7.56
CA GLY A 3 -14.21 6.65 6.40
C GLY A 3 -15.18 5.77 5.61
N SER A 4 -15.16 4.44 5.77
CA SER A 4 -16.02 3.53 4.98
C SER A 4 -17.51 3.65 5.31
N GLU A 5 -17.86 4.25 6.45
CA GLU A 5 -19.24 4.57 6.83
C GLU A 5 -19.92 5.56 5.87
N ASN A 6 -19.14 6.27 5.04
CA ASN A 6 -19.64 7.22 4.05
C ASN A 6 -19.70 6.62 2.62
N ASP A 7 -19.31 5.36 2.46
CA ASP A 7 -19.25 4.70 1.15
C ASP A 7 -20.61 4.12 0.75
N THR A 8 -21.07 4.53 -0.42
CA THR A 8 -22.27 3.97 -1.06
C THR A 8 -21.87 2.90 -2.08
N PRO A 9 -22.71 1.89 -2.37
CA PRO A 9 -22.46 0.92 -3.43
C PRO A 9 -22.11 1.55 -4.79
N GLU A 10 -22.76 2.66 -5.14
CA GLU A 10 -22.53 3.40 -6.38
C GLU A 10 -21.12 4.01 -6.45
N ARG A 11 -20.62 4.57 -5.35
CA ARG A 11 -19.25 5.12 -5.24
C ARG A 11 -18.20 4.03 -5.32
N ILE A 12 -18.43 2.91 -4.63
CA ILE A 12 -17.53 1.75 -4.69
C ILE A 12 -17.45 1.21 -6.12
N ALA A 13 -18.60 1.05 -6.79
CA ALA A 13 -18.65 0.56 -8.17
C ALA A 13 -17.95 1.51 -9.15
N LEU A 14 -18.16 2.82 -9.01
CA LEU A 14 -17.43 3.82 -9.80
C LEU A 14 -15.92 3.78 -9.49
N GLY A 15 -15.55 3.66 -8.22
CA GLY A 15 -14.17 3.55 -7.79
C GLY A 15 -13.44 2.37 -8.39
N GLU A 16 -14.09 1.20 -8.42
CA GLU A 16 -13.55 0.02 -9.07
C GLU A 16 -13.31 0.28 -10.56
N GLN A 17 -14.28 0.84 -11.28
CA GLN A 17 -14.08 1.18 -12.70
C GLN A 17 -12.87 2.11 -12.90
N LEU A 18 -12.77 3.17 -12.08
CA LEU A 18 -11.67 4.13 -12.15
C LEU A 18 -10.30 3.51 -11.77
N TYR A 19 -10.26 2.56 -10.85
CA TYR A 19 -9.02 1.86 -10.47
C TYR A 19 -8.39 1.09 -11.65
N PHE A 20 -9.22 0.63 -12.58
CA PHE A 20 -8.80 -0.06 -13.80
C PHE A 20 -8.77 0.84 -15.05
N GLU A 21 -9.17 2.12 -14.93
CA GLU A 21 -9.31 3.03 -16.06
C GLU A 21 -7.95 3.53 -16.58
N THR A 22 -7.67 3.28 -17.87
CA THR A 22 -6.41 3.70 -18.48
C THR A 22 -6.44 5.08 -19.10
N ALA A 23 -7.62 5.65 -19.38
CA ALA A 23 -7.79 7.00 -19.89
C ALA A 23 -7.25 8.09 -18.95
N LEU A 24 -7.02 7.75 -17.68
CA LEU A 24 -6.38 8.60 -16.68
C LEU A 24 -4.85 8.66 -16.78
N SER A 25 -4.25 7.97 -17.76
CA SER A 25 -2.83 8.11 -18.10
C SER A 25 -2.65 8.85 -19.42
N THR A 26 -1.57 9.63 -19.54
CA THR A 26 -1.35 10.52 -20.70
C THR A 26 -1.38 9.81 -22.05
N ASN A 27 -1.01 8.52 -22.09
CA ASN A 27 -0.95 7.70 -23.30
C ASN A 27 -2.03 6.60 -23.35
N GLY A 28 -2.94 6.56 -22.36
CA GLY A 28 -4.00 5.55 -22.30
C GLY A 28 -3.54 4.14 -21.95
N SER A 29 -2.33 3.94 -21.42
CA SER A 29 -1.74 2.61 -21.19
C SER A 29 -1.65 2.16 -19.74
N GLN A 30 -1.92 3.04 -18.75
CA GLN A 30 -1.78 2.72 -17.33
C GLN A 30 -3.00 3.08 -16.51
N SER A 31 -3.28 2.27 -15.50
CA SER A 31 -4.28 2.49 -14.45
C SER A 31 -3.65 2.25 -13.06
N CYS A 32 -4.42 2.42 -11.98
CA CYS A 32 -3.95 2.07 -10.64
C CYS A 32 -3.52 0.60 -10.56
N ASN A 33 -4.29 -0.29 -11.22
CA ASN A 33 -4.00 -1.72 -11.26
C ASN A 33 -2.70 -2.07 -12.00
N SER A 34 -2.14 -1.18 -12.83
CA SER A 34 -0.83 -1.43 -13.47
C SER A 34 0.31 -1.58 -12.45
N CYS A 35 0.28 -0.78 -11.38
CA CYS A 35 1.29 -0.81 -10.30
C CYS A 35 0.78 -1.52 -9.03
N HIS A 36 -0.53 -1.58 -8.84
CA HIS A 36 -1.17 -2.15 -7.65
C HIS A 36 -2.16 -3.26 -8.03
N GLN A 37 -1.64 -4.40 -8.47
CA GLN A 37 -2.45 -5.47 -9.08
C GLN A 37 -3.33 -6.17 -8.03
N VAL A 38 -4.65 -5.98 -8.12
CA VAL A 38 -5.65 -6.61 -7.23
C VAL A 38 -6.50 -7.66 -7.92
N ASP A 39 -6.42 -7.75 -9.25
CA ASP A 39 -7.00 -8.80 -10.06
C ASP A 39 -6.06 -10.01 -10.20
N ASN A 40 -6.53 -11.09 -10.83
CA ASN A 40 -5.71 -12.26 -11.20
C ASN A 40 -4.84 -12.85 -10.07
N ASN A 41 -5.36 -12.83 -8.83
CA ASN A 41 -4.64 -13.27 -7.62
C ASN A 41 -3.37 -12.43 -7.34
N GLY A 42 -3.42 -11.12 -7.62
CA GLY A 42 -2.39 -10.15 -7.25
C GLY A 42 -2.35 -9.86 -5.74
N ALA A 43 -1.26 -9.23 -5.30
CA ALA A 43 -0.99 -8.84 -3.91
C ALA A 43 -1.11 -7.32 -3.68
N GLY A 44 -1.73 -6.59 -4.60
CA GLY A 44 -1.85 -5.13 -4.59
C GLY A 44 -0.55 -4.41 -4.96
N VAL A 45 0.41 -5.09 -5.59
CA VAL A 45 1.71 -4.57 -6.04
C VAL A 45 2.04 -5.07 -7.45
N ASP A 46 3.11 -4.56 -8.06
CA ASP A 46 3.63 -4.97 -9.37
C ASP A 46 4.83 -5.92 -9.29
N ASN A 47 5.33 -6.18 -8.08
CA ASN A 47 6.52 -7.00 -7.80
C ASN A 47 7.81 -6.49 -8.46
N GLU A 48 7.93 -5.18 -8.67
CA GLU A 48 9.10 -4.51 -9.22
C GLU A 48 9.86 -3.70 -8.14
N PRO A 49 11.19 -3.49 -8.26
CA PRO A 49 11.94 -2.63 -7.32
C PRO A 49 11.39 -1.21 -7.24
N THR A 50 11.04 -0.64 -8.40
CA THR A 50 10.30 0.63 -8.54
C THR A 50 9.39 0.55 -9.75
N SER A 51 8.25 1.23 -9.78
CA SER A 51 7.27 1.04 -10.86
C SER A 51 7.60 1.82 -12.14
N PRO A 52 7.34 1.26 -13.33
CA PRO A 52 7.42 2.00 -14.58
C PRO A 52 6.20 2.92 -14.78
N GLY A 53 6.43 4.19 -15.07
CA GLY A 53 5.40 5.16 -15.45
C GLY A 53 5.00 5.06 -16.93
N ALA A 54 3.95 5.77 -17.31
CA ALA A 54 3.30 5.71 -18.61
C ALA A 54 4.27 6.02 -19.76
N LEU A 55 5.26 6.88 -19.51
CA LEU A 55 6.28 7.27 -20.48
C LEU A 55 7.55 6.42 -20.42
N GLY A 56 7.55 5.32 -19.65
CA GLY A 56 8.65 4.37 -19.52
C GLY A 56 9.71 4.73 -18.49
N GLU A 57 9.69 5.95 -17.94
CA GLU A 57 10.52 6.33 -16.80
C GLU A 57 10.10 5.57 -15.54
N ARG A 58 11.05 5.20 -14.67
CA ARG A 58 10.73 4.50 -13.43
C ARG A 58 10.66 5.48 -12.27
N GLY A 59 9.72 5.26 -11.36
CA GLY A 59 9.62 5.99 -10.11
C GLY A 59 10.83 5.77 -9.20
N GLY A 60 10.93 6.61 -8.15
CA GLY A 60 12.03 6.54 -7.17
C GLY A 60 11.79 5.59 -6.00
N ARG A 61 10.60 5.01 -5.86
CA ARG A 61 10.22 4.13 -4.75
C ARG A 61 9.48 2.88 -5.23
N ASN A 62 9.57 1.81 -4.45
CA ASN A 62 8.76 0.60 -4.58
C ASN A 62 7.28 0.92 -4.30
N SER A 63 6.38 0.34 -5.09
CA SER A 63 4.94 0.51 -4.92
C SER A 63 4.43 -0.34 -3.75
N PRO A 64 3.97 0.27 -2.64
CA PRO A 64 3.41 -0.49 -1.53
C PRO A 64 2.05 -1.09 -1.93
N THR A 65 1.62 -2.15 -1.23
CA THR A 65 0.31 -2.75 -1.51
C THR A 65 -0.84 -1.77 -1.26
N SER A 66 -1.86 -1.78 -2.13
CA SER A 66 -3.15 -1.11 -1.90
C SER A 66 -4.01 -1.86 -0.87
N PHE A 67 -3.72 -3.13 -0.58
CA PHE A 67 -4.43 -3.89 0.43
C PHE A 67 -4.24 -3.32 1.83
N ASN A 68 -5.34 -3.18 2.56
CA ASN A 68 -5.42 -2.62 3.91
C ASN A 68 -4.94 -1.16 4.04
N ALA A 69 -4.67 -0.47 2.93
CA ALA A 69 -3.97 0.82 2.94
C ALA A 69 -4.73 1.93 3.69
N GLY A 70 -6.07 1.93 3.67
CA GLY A 70 -6.84 2.92 4.41
C GLY A 70 -6.93 2.68 5.93
N PHE A 71 -6.30 1.63 6.48
CA PHE A 71 -6.03 1.53 7.92
C PHE A 71 -4.78 2.31 8.35
N HIS A 72 -3.97 2.78 7.40
CA HIS A 72 -2.74 3.52 7.71
C HIS A 72 -3.03 4.94 8.23
N ILE A 73 -2.14 5.47 9.07
CA ILE A 73 -2.22 6.85 9.58
C ILE A 73 -2.03 7.93 8.51
N ALA A 74 -1.46 7.55 7.37
CA ALA A 74 -1.21 8.37 6.19
C ALA A 74 -0.78 7.46 5.03
N GLN A 75 -0.76 8.00 3.81
CA GLN A 75 -0.40 7.27 2.60
C GLN A 75 0.99 7.67 2.07
N PHE A 76 1.52 6.85 1.15
CA PHE A 76 2.92 6.85 0.70
C PHE A 76 3.95 6.49 1.80
N TRP A 77 5.17 6.19 1.37
CA TRP A 77 6.30 5.89 2.26
C TRP A 77 6.70 7.04 3.18
N ASP A 78 6.55 8.29 2.73
CA ASP A 78 6.89 9.50 3.49
C ASP A 78 5.71 10.06 4.30
N GLY A 79 4.50 9.53 4.09
CA GLY A 79 3.28 10.00 4.73
C GLY A 79 2.83 11.39 4.27
N ARG A 80 3.07 11.77 3.01
CA ARG A 80 2.70 13.10 2.48
C ARG A 80 1.21 13.28 2.21
N ALA A 81 0.45 12.20 2.05
CA ALA A 81 -1.00 12.25 1.88
C ALA A 81 -1.69 11.77 3.16
N ALA A 82 -2.69 12.50 3.64
CA ALA A 82 -3.37 12.23 4.90
C ALA A 82 -4.22 10.95 4.86
N ASP A 83 -4.83 10.66 3.71
CA ASP A 83 -5.74 9.53 3.50
C ASP A 83 -5.71 9.04 2.04
N LEU A 84 -6.52 8.02 1.72
CA LEU A 84 -6.62 7.43 0.39
C LEU A 84 -7.11 8.44 -0.66
N LYS A 85 -8.06 9.32 -0.30
CA LYS A 85 -8.57 10.34 -1.23
C LYS A 85 -7.46 11.32 -1.63
N ALA A 86 -6.68 11.80 -0.66
CA ALA A 86 -5.54 12.66 -0.95
C ALA A 86 -4.45 11.93 -1.75
N GLN A 87 -4.26 10.64 -1.50
CA GLN A 87 -3.30 9.81 -2.24
C GLN A 87 -3.69 9.64 -3.70
N ALA A 88 -4.95 9.32 -4.01
CA ALA A 88 -5.43 8.98 -5.35
C ALA A 88 -5.24 10.12 -6.38
N LYS A 89 -5.13 11.37 -5.91
CA LYS A 89 -4.82 12.55 -6.73
C LYS A 89 -3.36 12.61 -7.19
N GLY A 90 -2.43 12.04 -6.43
CA GLY A 90 -1.00 12.14 -6.72
C GLY A 90 -0.59 11.43 -8.01
N PRO A 91 -0.84 10.12 -8.16
CA PRO A 91 -0.34 9.32 -9.28
C PRO A 91 -0.77 9.81 -10.66
N ILE A 92 -2.01 10.30 -10.76
CA ILE A 92 -2.60 10.76 -12.01
C ILE A 92 -1.77 11.90 -12.61
N LEU A 93 -1.32 12.86 -11.78
CA LEU A 93 -0.55 14.03 -12.22
C LEU A 93 0.96 13.84 -12.16
N ASN A 94 1.46 12.76 -11.55
CA ASN A 94 2.88 12.55 -11.40
C ASN A 94 3.52 12.21 -12.78
N PRO A 95 4.52 12.99 -13.25
CA PRO A 95 5.11 12.81 -14.58
C PRO A 95 5.82 11.46 -14.78
N VAL A 96 6.24 10.79 -13.69
CA VAL A 96 6.87 9.46 -13.74
C VAL A 96 5.91 8.32 -13.36
N GLU A 97 4.62 8.62 -13.24
CA GLU A 97 3.54 7.63 -13.04
C GLU A 97 2.55 7.76 -14.20
N MET A 98 1.37 8.36 -14.02
CA MET A 98 0.35 8.42 -15.10
C MET A 98 0.47 9.68 -15.99
N ALA A 99 1.21 10.69 -15.54
CA ALA A 99 1.65 11.85 -16.32
C ALA A 99 0.55 12.73 -16.95
N MET A 100 -0.66 12.78 -16.37
CA MET A 100 -1.66 13.75 -16.80
C MET A 100 -1.20 15.19 -16.51
N PRO A 101 -1.41 16.13 -17.45
CA PRO A 101 -0.87 17.49 -17.30
C PRO A 101 -1.54 18.29 -16.16
N ASP A 102 -2.84 18.11 -15.96
CA ASP A 102 -3.62 18.79 -14.93
C ASP A 102 -4.96 18.07 -14.64
N GLU A 103 -5.63 18.49 -13.57
CA GLU A 103 -6.91 17.95 -13.11
C GLU A 103 -8.02 18.12 -14.17
N ALA A 104 -8.06 19.26 -14.86
CA ALA A 104 -9.08 19.57 -15.86
C ALA A 104 -9.00 18.61 -17.06
N THR A 105 -7.79 18.26 -17.48
CA THR A 105 -7.56 17.28 -18.55
C THR A 105 -7.99 15.89 -18.10
N ALA A 106 -7.71 15.49 -16.84
CA ALA A 106 -8.20 14.22 -16.29
C ALA A 106 -9.72 14.16 -16.25
N GLU A 107 -10.39 15.22 -15.81
CA GLU A 107 -11.85 15.31 -15.85
C GLU A 107 -12.41 15.21 -17.27
N GLN A 108 -11.78 15.90 -18.24
CA GLN A 108 -12.20 15.84 -19.64
C GLN A 108 -12.03 14.43 -20.22
N ARG A 109 -10.91 13.74 -19.93
CA ARG A 109 -10.70 12.34 -20.34
C ARG A 109 -11.81 11.42 -19.83
N LEU A 110 -12.22 11.58 -18.57
CA LEU A 110 -13.32 10.80 -18.00
C LEU A 110 -14.68 11.14 -18.66
N ARG A 111 -14.92 12.41 -19.00
CA ARG A 111 -16.12 12.80 -19.76
C ARG A 111 -16.15 12.13 -21.13
N ASP A 112 -15.03 12.17 -21.85
CA ASP A 112 -14.90 11.57 -23.18
C ASP A 112 -15.01 10.04 -23.14
N ALA A 113 -14.54 9.41 -22.05
CA ALA A 113 -14.69 7.98 -21.78
C ALA A 113 -16.11 7.57 -21.31
N GLY A 114 -17.04 8.53 -21.15
CA GLY A 114 -18.46 8.25 -20.88
C GLY A 114 -18.84 8.14 -19.41
N TYR A 115 -18.02 8.62 -18.48
CA TYR A 115 -18.28 8.47 -17.04
C TYR A 115 -19.35 9.39 -16.44
N ALA A 116 -19.86 10.37 -17.20
CA ALA A 116 -20.80 11.39 -16.68
C ALA A 116 -22.00 10.79 -15.92
N THR A 117 -22.62 9.73 -16.47
CA THR A 117 -23.76 9.04 -15.84
C THR A 117 -23.36 8.31 -14.56
N ALA A 118 -22.20 7.66 -14.53
CA ALA A 118 -21.72 6.94 -13.36
C ALA A 118 -21.41 7.90 -12.21
N PHE A 119 -20.79 9.05 -12.50
CA PHE A 119 -20.59 10.11 -11.51
C PHE A 119 -21.90 10.70 -10.98
N ALA A 120 -22.87 11.01 -11.87
CA ALA A 120 -24.18 11.51 -11.43
C ALA A 120 -24.89 10.53 -10.49
N LYS A 121 -24.72 9.21 -10.72
CA LYS A 121 -25.27 8.17 -9.84
C LYS A 121 -24.53 8.09 -8.50
N ALA A 122 -23.21 8.18 -8.49
CA ALA A 122 -22.38 8.09 -7.29
C ALA A 122 -22.39 9.37 -6.41
N PHE A 123 -22.65 10.52 -7.03
CA PHE A 123 -22.63 11.85 -6.39
C PHE A 123 -23.87 12.69 -6.78
N PRO A 124 -25.09 12.24 -6.46
CA PRO A 124 -26.34 12.88 -6.91
C PRO A 124 -26.57 14.29 -6.35
N ASN A 125 -25.84 14.68 -5.30
CA ASN A 125 -25.95 15.98 -4.64
C ASN A 125 -24.76 16.90 -4.90
N ALA A 126 -23.83 16.50 -5.78
CA ALA A 126 -22.64 17.30 -6.13
C ALA A 126 -22.84 17.98 -7.49
N GLU A 127 -22.42 19.25 -7.58
CA GLU A 127 -22.49 20.05 -8.81
C GLU A 127 -21.15 20.75 -9.05
N PRO A 128 -20.36 20.34 -10.08
CA PRO A 128 -20.60 19.19 -10.94
C PRO A 128 -20.36 17.84 -10.22
N ALA A 129 -21.13 16.81 -10.58
CA ALA A 129 -20.92 15.46 -10.06
C ALA A 129 -19.58 14.86 -10.50
N LEU A 130 -19.22 15.02 -11.78
CA LEU A 130 -17.89 14.65 -12.29
C LEU A 130 -16.92 15.80 -11.98
N SER A 131 -16.03 15.53 -11.04
CA SER A 131 -14.92 16.38 -10.64
C SER A 131 -13.73 15.51 -10.22
N TYR A 132 -12.54 16.08 -10.24
CA TYR A 132 -11.31 15.41 -9.82
C TYR A 132 -11.35 14.98 -8.34
N ASP A 133 -12.02 15.77 -7.49
CA ASP A 133 -12.22 15.44 -6.08
C ASP A 133 -13.15 14.23 -5.88
N ASN A 134 -14.26 14.18 -6.63
CA ASN A 134 -15.19 13.04 -6.57
C ASN A 134 -14.59 11.78 -7.21
N MET A 135 -13.71 11.92 -8.20
CA MET A 135 -12.95 10.80 -8.76
C MET A 135 -12.05 10.18 -7.68
N ALA A 136 -11.29 11.01 -6.96
CA ALA A 136 -10.45 10.55 -5.87
C ALA A 136 -11.27 9.94 -4.72
N GLU A 137 -12.45 10.50 -4.40
CA GLU A 137 -13.36 9.92 -3.40
C GLU A 137 -13.88 8.53 -3.83
N ALA A 138 -14.26 8.37 -5.10
CA ALA A 138 -14.74 7.09 -5.61
C ALA A 138 -13.62 6.02 -5.56
N ILE A 139 -12.42 6.34 -6.03
CA ILE A 139 -11.24 5.44 -5.95
C ILE A 139 -11.00 5.04 -4.48
N ALA A 140 -10.97 6.02 -3.57
CA ALA A 140 -10.77 5.75 -2.15
C ALA A 140 -11.88 4.87 -1.54
N ALA A 141 -13.14 5.03 -1.98
CA ALA A 141 -14.25 4.17 -1.55
C ALA A 141 -14.03 2.71 -1.98
N PHE A 142 -13.54 2.47 -3.20
CA PHE A 142 -13.17 1.14 -3.65
C PHE A 142 -11.97 0.59 -2.86
N GLU A 143 -10.91 1.37 -2.67
CA GLU A 143 -9.73 0.97 -1.91
C GLU A 143 -10.06 0.60 -0.46
N ARG A 144 -11.07 1.25 0.15
CA ARG A 144 -11.56 0.88 1.50
C ARG A 144 -12.20 -0.51 1.57
N THR A 145 -12.55 -1.10 0.43
CA THR A 145 -13.03 -2.50 0.32
C THR A 145 -11.90 -3.52 0.17
N LEU A 146 -10.69 -3.07 -0.17
CA LEU A 146 -9.50 -3.90 -0.40
C LEU A 146 -8.88 -4.38 0.93
N ILE A 147 -9.66 -5.17 1.68
CA ILE A 147 -9.30 -5.70 3.00
C ILE A 147 -8.95 -7.17 2.85
N THR A 148 -7.76 -7.55 3.33
CA THR A 148 -7.35 -8.96 3.37
C THR A 148 -7.73 -9.59 4.70
N ARG A 149 -7.80 -10.92 4.72
CA ARG A 149 -7.96 -11.69 5.95
C ARG A 149 -7.01 -12.88 5.92
N ASP A 150 -6.35 -13.16 7.02
CA ASP A 150 -5.32 -14.19 7.10
C ASP A 150 -5.52 -15.12 8.31
N ARG A 151 -4.62 -16.12 8.46
CA ARG A 151 -4.69 -17.10 9.56
C ARG A 151 -4.32 -16.47 10.91
N PHE A 152 -3.59 -15.36 10.90
CA PHE A 152 -3.30 -14.64 12.14
C PHE A 152 -4.55 -13.93 12.68
N ASP A 153 -5.47 -13.48 11.82
CA ASP A 153 -6.79 -12.98 12.27
C ASP A 153 -7.61 -14.05 12.99
N GLU A 154 -7.62 -15.28 12.47
CA GLU A 154 -8.32 -16.42 13.08
C GLU A 154 -7.72 -16.77 14.44
N PHE A 155 -6.38 -16.76 14.53
CA PHE A 155 -5.66 -16.94 15.78
C PHE A 155 -6.00 -15.85 16.81
N LEU A 156 -6.01 -14.57 16.41
CA LEU A 156 -6.38 -13.46 17.27
C LEU A 156 -7.86 -13.50 17.70
N ALA A 157 -8.73 -14.13 16.90
CA ALA A 157 -10.14 -14.37 17.24
C ALA A 157 -10.35 -15.54 18.23
N GLY A 158 -9.27 -16.22 18.64
CA GLY A 158 -9.29 -17.29 19.64
C GLY A 158 -9.18 -18.71 19.07
N ASP A 159 -9.01 -18.86 17.76
CA ASP A 159 -8.69 -20.18 17.19
C ASP A 159 -7.19 -20.47 17.33
N ASP A 160 -6.81 -21.07 18.45
CA ASP A 160 -5.44 -21.50 18.69
C ASP A 160 -4.91 -22.45 17.61
N GLN A 161 -5.74 -23.17 16.86
CA GLN A 161 -5.29 -24.08 15.82
C GLN A 161 -5.07 -23.39 14.47
N ALA A 162 -5.46 -22.12 14.32
CA ALA A 162 -5.24 -21.35 13.10
C ALA A 162 -3.75 -21.17 12.78
N LEU A 163 -2.88 -21.12 13.80
CA LEU A 163 -1.42 -21.18 13.64
C LEU A 163 -0.85 -22.53 14.08
N SER A 164 0.06 -23.05 13.27
CA SER A 164 0.92 -24.18 13.62
C SER A 164 1.87 -23.84 14.77
N ALA A 165 2.45 -24.87 15.39
CA ALA A 165 3.46 -24.67 16.43
C ALA A 165 4.68 -23.88 15.94
N ALA A 166 5.08 -24.05 14.67
CA ALA A 166 6.20 -23.33 14.07
C ALA A 166 5.88 -21.84 13.86
N GLU A 167 4.68 -21.52 13.36
CA GLU A 167 4.20 -20.14 13.20
C GLU A 167 4.06 -19.43 14.55
N LYS A 168 3.55 -20.12 15.59
CA LYS A 168 3.51 -19.57 16.96
C LYS A 168 4.89 -19.30 17.53
N GLN A 169 5.84 -20.21 17.29
CA GLN A 169 7.23 -19.98 17.68
C GLN A 169 7.83 -18.78 16.92
N GLY A 170 7.52 -18.65 15.62
CA GLY A 170 7.88 -17.48 14.81
C GLY A 170 7.34 -16.17 15.37
N LEU A 171 6.07 -16.13 15.75
CA LEU A 171 5.44 -14.99 16.40
C LEU A 171 6.16 -14.64 17.71
N LYS A 172 6.48 -15.65 18.53
CA LYS A 172 7.24 -15.45 19.77
C LYS A 172 8.62 -14.86 19.50
N THR A 173 9.33 -15.35 18.49
CA THR A 173 10.65 -14.85 18.07
C THR A 173 10.53 -13.40 17.56
N PHE A 174 9.49 -13.08 16.77
CA PHE A 174 9.21 -11.73 16.30
C PHE A 174 8.99 -10.74 17.45
N ILE A 175 8.18 -11.15 18.45
CA ILE A 175 7.90 -10.36 19.66
C ILE A 175 9.18 -10.17 20.48
N SER A 176 9.90 -11.24 20.83
CA SER A 176 11.06 -11.19 21.71
C SER A 176 12.29 -10.53 21.06
N THR A 177 12.33 -10.51 19.73
CA THR A 177 13.33 -9.75 18.97
C THR A 177 13.12 -8.25 19.14
N GLY A 178 11.87 -7.80 19.26
CA GLY A 178 11.50 -6.39 19.46
C GLY A 178 10.79 -5.75 18.25
N CYS A 179 10.43 -6.54 17.23
CA CYS A 179 9.82 -6.04 16.00
C CYS A 179 8.48 -5.31 16.26
N ILE A 180 7.75 -5.76 17.29
CA ILE A 180 6.45 -5.20 17.70
C ILE A 180 6.52 -3.74 18.20
N ALA A 181 7.73 -3.21 18.47
CA ALA A 181 7.88 -1.81 18.85
C ALA A 181 7.47 -0.85 17.71
N CYS A 182 7.54 -1.32 16.46
CA CYS A 182 7.11 -0.56 15.27
C CYS A 182 5.97 -1.26 14.52
N HIS A 183 6.00 -2.60 14.44
CA HIS A 183 5.05 -3.40 13.69
C HIS A 183 3.96 -3.96 14.61
N SER A 184 2.93 -3.15 14.84
CA SER A 184 1.85 -3.45 15.79
C SER A 184 0.47 -3.08 15.24
N GLY A 185 -0.58 -3.39 16.01
CA GLY A 185 -1.95 -3.05 15.65
C GLY A 185 -2.52 -3.94 14.54
N ALA A 186 -3.66 -3.52 14.00
CA ALA A 186 -4.45 -4.34 13.09
C ALA A 186 -3.69 -4.75 11.82
N THR A 187 -2.73 -3.96 11.32
CA THR A 187 -1.97 -4.28 10.09
C THR A 187 -0.49 -4.59 10.35
N LEU A 188 -0.11 -4.74 11.63
CA LEU A 188 1.29 -4.94 12.06
C LEU A 188 2.23 -3.87 11.48
N GLY A 189 1.80 -2.61 11.50
CA GLY A 189 2.50 -1.49 10.88
C GLY A 189 1.53 -0.42 10.41
N GLY A 190 2.00 0.54 9.62
CA GLY A 190 1.17 1.59 9.04
C GLY A 190 0.67 2.65 10.03
N THR A 191 1.07 2.59 11.30
CA THR A 191 0.53 3.42 12.41
C THR A 191 1.51 4.45 12.96
N MET A 192 2.75 4.46 12.47
CA MET A 192 3.76 5.41 12.93
C MET A 192 4.82 5.68 11.85
N TYR A 193 5.64 6.70 12.12
CA TYR A 193 6.85 6.99 11.38
C TYR A 193 8.06 6.54 12.19
N GLN A 194 9.07 6.01 11.50
CA GLN A 194 10.34 5.63 12.13
C GLN A 194 11.50 5.88 11.18
N LYS A 195 12.65 6.25 11.76
CA LYS A 195 13.90 6.35 11.02
C LYS A 195 14.32 4.96 10.54
N MET A 196 14.62 4.83 9.25
CA MET A 196 15.29 3.66 8.72
C MET A 196 16.78 3.74 9.06
N GLY A 197 17.28 2.74 9.77
CA GLY A 197 18.60 2.73 10.38
C GLY A 197 18.70 3.52 11.68
N VAL A 198 17.87 3.18 12.67
CA VAL A 198 17.94 3.77 14.04
C VAL A 198 19.28 3.47 14.70
N VAL A 199 19.77 2.23 14.56
CA VAL A 199 21.02 1.76 15.19
C VAL A 199 22.15 1.74 14.19
N ASN A 200 21.95 1.13 13.02
CA ASN A 200 22.92 1.07 11.94
C ASN A 200 22.36 1.75 10.70
N ALA A 201 23.17 2.57 10.02
CA ALA A 201 22.71 3.33 8.86
C ALA A 201 22.28 2.42 7.69
N TYR A 202 21.19 2.79 7.03
CA TYR A 202 20.81 2.19 5.75
C TYR A 202 21.70 2.74 4.62
N THR A 203 21.94 1.91 3.61
CA THR A 203 22.89 2.22 2.53
C THR A 203 22.36 3.28 1.57
N ASN A 204 21.05 3.27 1.28
CA ASN A 204 20.42 4.32 0.49
C ASN A 204 20.34 5.62 1.30
N THR A 205 21.00 6.66 0.79
CA THR A 205 21.04 8.00 1.39
C THR A 205 20.51 9.09 0.47
N SER A 206 20.09 8.73 -0.74
CA SER A 206 19.50 9.67 -1.71
C SER A 206 18.04 9.96 -1.39
N ASP A 207 17.28 8.95 -0.95
CA ASP A 207 15.91 9.15 -0.48
C ASP A 207 15.94 9.64 0.98
N ILE A 208 15.64 10.92 1.19
CA ILE A 208 15.64 11.52 2.52
C ILE A 208 14.30 11.34 3.26
N GLY A 209 13.34 10.64 2.64
CA GLY A 209 12.06 10.25 3.20
C GLY A 209 11.20 11.44 3.57
N ARG A 210 10.61 11.40 4.77
CA ARG A 210 9.69 12.42 5.29
C ARG A 210 10.29 13.82 5.38
N GLN A 211 11.62 13.97 5.38
CA GLN A 211 12.27 15.28 5.28
C GLN A 211 11.86 16.03 4.01
N GLU A 212 11.60 15.35 2.88
CA GLU A 212 11.11 16.00 1.65
C GLU A 212 9.78 16.72 1.86
N VAL A 213 8.96 16.19 2.77
CA VAL A 213 7.62 16.69 3.09
C VAL A 213 7.67 17.81 4.14
N THR A 214 8.50 17.64 5.17
CA THR A 214 8.46 18.52 6.36
C THR A 214 9.57 19.57 6.38
N GLY A 215 10.64 19.39 5.62
CA GLY A 215 11.86 20.19 5.66
C GLY A 215 12.70 20.03 6.93
N LYS A 216 12.26 19.22 7.91
CA LYS A 216 12.93 19.10 9.21
C LYS A 216 14.06 18.08 9.13
N ALA A 217 15.25 18.46 9.60
CA ALA A 217 16.40 17.56 9.67
C ALA A 217 16.16 16.33 10.57
N SER A 218 15.28 16.45 11.58
CA SER A 218 14.87 15.32 12.43
C SER A 218 14.12 14.22 11.68
N ASP A 219 13.53 14.56 10.54
CA ASP A 219 12.70 13.64 9.74
C ASP A 219 13.51 13.01 8.59
N ARG A 220 14.83 13.22 8.58
CA ARG A 220 15.72 12.66 7.56
C ARG A 220 15.79 11.14 7.71
N PHE A 221 15.54 10.44 6.61
CA PHE A 221 15.45 8.97 6.54
C PHE A 221 14.31 8.39 7.39
N VAL A 222 13.32 9.22 7.73
CA VAL A 222 12.11 8.77 8.42
C VAL A 222 11.07 8.37 7.39
N PHE A 223 10.50 7.19 7.56
CA PHE A 223 9.46 6.65 6.70
C PHE A 223 8.28 6.15 7.55
N LYS A 224 7.10 6.09 6.95
CA LYS A 224 5.96 5.37 7.52
C LYS A 224 6.34 3.90 7.60
N VAL A 225 6.19 3.31 8.78
CA VAL A 225 6.42 1.88 8.98
C VAL A 225 5.41 1.12 8.11
N PRO A 226 5.83 0.22 7.21
CA PRO A 226 4.89 -0.50 6.34
C PRO A 226 4.08 -1.53 7.13
N ALA A 227 2.86 -1.79 6.68
CA ALA A 227 2.10 -2.94 7.14
C ALA A 227 2.80 -4.25 6.74
N LEU A 228 2.64 -5.31 7.53
CA LEU A 228 3.22 -6.63 7.25
C LEU A 228 2.19 -7.66 6.78
N ARG A 229 0.92 -7.28 6.63
CA ARG A 229 -0.08 -8.17 6.02
C ARG A 229 0.28 -8.43 4.57
N ASP A 230 0.11 -9.68 4.15
CA ASP A 230 0.42 -10.19 2.80
C ASP A 230 1.90 -10.04 2.38
N ILE A 231 2.81 -9.78 3.33
CA ILE A 231 4.21 -9.45 3.04
C ILE A 231 4.95 -10.55 2.26
N SER A 232 4.57 -11.82 2.41
CA SER A 232 5.16 -12.94 1.66
C SER A 232 5.03 -12.80 0.14
N ARG A 233 4.08 -11.98 -0.34
CA ARG A 233 3.74 -11.81 -1.76
C ARG A 233 4.11 -10.45 -2.34
N THR A 234 4.69 -9.56 -1.53
CA THR A 234 4.98 -8.17 -1.94
C THR A 234 6.47 -7.88 -2.12
N ALA A 235 7.27 -8.90 -2.45
CA ALA A 235 8.66 -8.68 -2.82
C ALA A 235 8.77 -7.82 -4.10
N PRO A 236 9.86 -7.04 -4.28
CA PRO A 236 10.96 -6.82 -3.34
C PRO A 236 10.59 -5.84 -2.21
N TYR A 237 11.46 -5.73 -1.20
CA TYR A 237 11.16 -5.05 0.07
C TYR A 237 11.93 -3.73 0.24
N PHE A 238 11.42 -2.91 1.17
CA PHE A 238 11.82 -1.54 1.49
C PHE A 238 11.39 -0.50 0.46
N HIS A 239 11.53 0.78 0.82
CA HIS A 239 11.06 1.90 0.02
C HIS A 239 11.70 1.98 -1.37
N ASP A 240 12.86 1.36 -1.56
CA ASP A 240 13.64 1.32 -2.80
C ASP A 240 13.70 -0.07 -3.45
N GLY A 241 12.99 -1.06 -2.88
CA GLY A 241 12.96 -2.43 -3.41
C GLY A 241 14.33 -3.13 -3.38
N ALA A 242 15.25 -2.74 -2.49
CA ALA A 242 16.62 -3.25 -2.49
C ALA A 242 16.75 -4.68 -1.95
N ALA A 243 15.91 -5.08 -0.98
CA ALA A 243 15.94 -6.43 -0.43
C ALA A 243 15.07 -7.37 -1.26
N LYS A 244 15.65 -8.45 -1.78
CA LYS A 244 14.97 -9.33 -2.76
C LYS A 244 14.15 -10.42 -2.10
N THR A 245 14.54 -10.84 -0.89
CA THR A 245 13.89 -11.93 -0.16
C THR A 245 13.44 -11.48 1.22
N LEU A 246 12.44 -12.17 1.76
CA LEU A 246 11.90 -11.84 3.08
C LEU A 246 12.93 -12.11 4.17
N ASP A 247 13.74 -13.16 4.04
CA ASP A 247 14.89 -13.45 4.92
C ASP A 247 15.89 -12.30 4.95
N GLU A 248 16.23 -11.75 3.78
CA GLU A 248 17.12 -10.60 3.67
C GLU A 248 16.50 -9.39 4.38
N ALA A 249 15.24 -9.09 4.12
CA ALA A 249 14.53 -7.98 4.74
C ALA A 249 14.48 -8.12 6.28
N VAL A 250 14.19 -9.31 6.80
CA VAL A 250 14.14 -9.59 8.25
C VAL A 250 15.52 -9.40 8.90
N LYS A 251 16.58 -9.95 8.31
CA LYS A 251 17.96 -9.79 8.80
C LYS A 251 18.39 -8.33 8.79
N GLN A 252 18.15 -7.64 7.67
CA GLN A 252 18.49 -6.22 7.55
C GLN A 252 17.72 -5.38 8.56
N MET A 253 16.42 -5.60 8.76
CA MET A 253 15.62 -4.85 9.75
C MET A 253 16.13 -5.06 11.18
N ALA A 254 16.47 -6.29 11.57
CA ALA A 254 17.04 -6.55 12.89
C ALA A 254 18.39 -5.84 13.09
N TRP A 255 19.24 -5.80 12.06
CA TRP A 255 20.51 -5.09 12.12
C TRP A 255 20.33 -3.57 12.16
N LEU A 256 19.56 -3.01 11.22
CA LEU A 256 19.37 -1.57 11.04
C LEU A 256 18.61 -0.93 12.21
N GLN A 257 17.55 -1.58 12.68
CA GLN A 257 16.65 -1.01 13.69
C GLN A 257 17.04 -1.40 15.12
N LEU A 258 17.60 -2.60 15.32
CA LEU A 258 17.79 -3.18 16.66
C LEU A 258 19.25 -3.51 16.98
N GLY A 259 20.17 -3.39 16.02
CA GLY A 259 21.58 -3.77 16.20
C GLY A 259 21.78 -5.28 16.43
N ARG A 260 20.81 -6.10 16.05
CA ARG A 260 20.84 -7.56 16.27
C ARG A 260 21.23 -8.29 15.00
N SER A 261 22.20 -9.18 15.11
CA SER A 261 22.49 -10.18 14.08
C SER A 261 21.65 -11.42 14.36
N LEU A 262 20.61 -11.64 13.56
CA LEU A 262 19.77 -12.84 13.68
C LEU A 262 20.50 -14.07 13.14
N SER A 263 20.30 -15.21 13.80
CA SER A 263 20.69 -16.50 13.24
C SER A 263 19.78 -16.87 12.05
N ASP A 264 20.22 -17.81 11.22
CA ASP A 264 19.37 -18.35 10.14
C ASP A 264 18.11 -19.02 10.69
N ALA A 265 18.22 -19.69 11.85
CA ALA A 265 17.09 -20.32 12.52
C ALA A 265 16.07 -19.29 13.03
N ASP A 266 16.51 -18.19 13.64
CA ASP A 266 15.61 -17.13 14.10
C ASP A 266 14.97 -16.40 12.93
N THR A 267 15.74 -16.16 11.86
CA THR A 267 15.24 -15.56 10.62
C THR A 267 14.15 -16.43 10.01
N ALA A 268 14.43 -17.71 9.80
CA ALA A 268 13.45 -18.65 9.25
C ALA A 268 12.21 -18.79 10.14
N SER A 269 12.39 -18.75 11.48
CA SER A 269 11.29 -18.76 12.43
C SER A 269 10.39 -17.54 12.25
N ILE A 270 10.94 -16.32 12.14
CA ILE A 270 10.17 -15.11 11.89
C ILE A 270 9.48 -15.16 10.52
N VAL A 271 10.19 -15.54 9.46
CA VAL A 271 9.63 -15.70 8.10
C VAL A 271 8.46 -16.67 8.09
N THR A 272 8.57 -17.78 8.84
CA THR A 272 7.47 -18.75 9.01
C THR A 272 6.20 -18.08 9.56
N PHE A 273 6.34 -17.20 10.55
CA PHE A 273 5.20 -16.42 11.05
C PHE A 273 4.68 -15.40 10.02
N LEU A 274 5.57 -14.68 9.33
CA LEU A 274 5.16 -13.68 8.34
C LEU A 274 4.37 -14.29 7.17
N ASN A 275 4.65 -15.54 6.80
CA ASN A 275 3.87 -16.28 5.81
C ASN A 275 2.43 -16.59 6.29
N ALA A 276 2.17 -16.63 7.60
CA ALA A 276 0.82 -16.79 8.12
C ALA A 276 -0.05 -15.52 8.01
N LEU A 277 0.56 -14.40 7.59
CA LEU A 277 -0.11 -13.12 7.30
C LEU A 277 -0.60 -13.02 5.84
N GLU A 278 -0.43 -14.10 5.06
CA GLU A 278 -0.88 -14.17 3.66
C GLU A 278 -2.41 -14.22 3.57
N ASN A 279 -2.97 -13.44 2.65
CA ASN A 279 -4.41 -13.35 2.48
C ASN A 279 -5.02 -14.71 2.07
N THR A 280 -6.01 -15.19 2.81
CA THR A 280 -6.73 -16.45 2.54
C THR A 280 -8.04 -16.23 1.79
N ARG A 281 -8.43 -14.98 1.55
CA ARG A 281 -9.70 -14.63 0.90
C ARG A 281 -9.45 -13.71 -0.30
N PRO A 282 -9.57 -14.22 -1.54
CA PRO A 282 -9.45 -13.38 -2.72
C PRO A 282 -10.41 -12.20 -2.65
N VAL A 283 -9.95 -11.02 -3.08
CA VAL A 283 -10.82 -9.86 -3.21
C VAL A 283 -11.86 -10.14 -4.27
N THR A 284 -13.12 -9.86 -3.95
CA THR A 284 -14.22 -9.99 -4.91
C THR A 284 -14.38 -8.66 -5.64
N LEU A 285 -13.99 -8.63 -6.91
CA LEU A 285 -14.20 -7.51 -7.82
C LEU A 285 -15.59 -7.61 -8.44
N SER A 286 -16.32 -6.50 -8.54
CA SER A 286 -17.65 -6.47 -9.17
C SER A 286 -17.59 -6.72 -10.68
N SER A 287 -16.46 -6.43 -11.32
CA SER A 287 -16.13 -6.72 -12.72
C SER A 287 -15.99 -8.21 -13.06
N VAL A 288 -15.93 -9.09 -12.06
CA VAL A 288 -15.73 -10.55 -12.23
C VAL A 288 -17.03 -11.35 -11.97
N LYS A 289 -18.20 -10.69 -12.03
CA LYS A 289 -19.52 -11.32 -11.89
C LYS A 289 -20.24 -11.54 -13.21
#